data_AF-A0A7W2K048-F1
#
_entry.id   AF-A0A7W2K048-F1
#
_cell.length_a   1.000
_cell.length_b   1.000
_cell.length_c   1.000
_cell.angle_alpha   90.00
_cell.angle_beta   90.00
_cell.angle_gamma   90.00
#
_symmetry.space_group_name_H-M   'P 1'
#
loop_
_entity.id
_entity.type
_entity.pdbx_description
1 polymer ?
#
loop_
_entity_poly.entity_id
_entity_poly.type
_entity_poly.pdbx_seq_one_letter_code
_entity_poly.pdbx_strand_id
1 'polypeptide(L)'
;MNLPSITECRECGSTSLTWDTHNKNISQAQHGRLTTQDIRCQFVLGCDHCSETLAVVSADQVAAWLTETRETSAEPSAPVELDERAQFETCIRREWPMAPISRKRDLLPKDDPCFGDYCDEPLQRAWVGWQMRAALERKPC
;
A
#
# COMPACT_ATOMS: atom_id res chain seq x y z
N MET A 1 15.72 3.67 -4.36
CA MET A 1 16.13 4.21 -5.69
C MET A 1 14.96 5.03 -6.19
N ASN A 2 15.07 6.34 -6.41
CA ASN A 2 13.88 7.20 -6.57
C ASN A 2 13.37 7.26 -8.02
N LEU A 3 12.05 7.20 -8.19
CA LEU A 3 11.40 7.50 -9.46
C LEU A 3 11.53 9.01 -9.78
N PRO A 4 11.60 9.38 -11.08
CA PRO A 4 11.73 10.77 -11.48
C PRO A 4 10.45 11.57 -11.15
N SER A 5 10.60 12.70 -10.45
CA SER A 5 9.51 13.61 -10.09
C SER A 5 9.23 14.63 -11.20
N ILE A 6 8.87 14.15 -12.40
CA ILE A 6 8.60 15.01 -13.56
C ILE A 6 7.12 15.40 -13.56
N THR A 7 6.83 16.70 -13.45
CA THR A 7 5.47 17.25 -13.40
C THR A 7 5.05 17.98 -14.68
N GLU A 8 6.01 18.31 -15.56
CA GLU A 8 5.77 19.00 -16.82
C GLU A 8 6.69 18.46 -17.93
N CYS A 9 6.22 18.56 -19.17
CA CYS A 9 6.99 18.19 -20.34
C CYS A 9 8.08 19.23 -20.62
N ARG A 10 9.33 18.77 -20.72
CA ARG A 10 10.48 19.63 -21.03
C ARG A 10 10.46 20.26 -22.42
N GLU A 11 9.71 19.68 -23.36
CA GLU A 11 9.67 20.15 -24.76
C GLU A 11 8.52 21.11 -25.03
N CYS A 12 7.31 20.83 -24.53
CA CYS A 12 6.13 21.65 -24.81
C CYS A 12 5.53 22.33 -23.58
N GLY A 13 6.05 22.09 -22.37
CA GLY A 13 5.51 22.62 -21.13
C GLY A 13 4.16 22.02 -20.70
N SER A 14 3.62 21.04 -21.43
CA SER A 14 2.35 20.39 -21.07
C SER A 14 2.47 19.60 -19.77
N THR A 15 1.42 19.65 -18.95
CA THR A 15 1.25 18.82 -17.74
C THR A 15 0.46 17.54 -18.01
N SER A 16 -0.01 17.33 -19.26
CA SER A 16 -0.66 16.09 -19.68
C SER A 16 0.41 15.02 -19.92
N LEU A 17 0.75 14.32 -18.83
CA LEU A 17 1.74 13.25 -18.80
C LEU A 17 1.06 11.94 -18.43
N THR A 18 1.36 10.88 -19.19
CA THR A 18 0.80 9.55 -18.98
C THR A 18 1.90 8.53 -18.79
N TRP A 19 1.70 7.62 -17.83
CA TRP A 19 2.55 6.45 -17.66
C TRP A 19 2.00 5.27 -18.45
N ASP A 20 2.84 4.72 -19.33
CA ASP A 20 2.56 3.53 -20.12
C ASP A 20 3.49 2.38 -19.73
N THR A 21 3.03 1.16 -20.00
CA THR A 21 3.85 -0.05 -19.82
C THR A 21 4.06 -0.74 -21.15
N HIS A 22 5.28 -1.20 -21.40
CA HIS A 22 5.57 -2.03 -22.56
C HIS A 22 6.51 -3.17 -22.20
N ASN A 23 6.30 -4.30 -22.88
CA ASN A 23 7.14 -5.48 -22.74
C ASN A 23 8.24 -5.44 -23.80
N LYS A 24 9.49 -5.50 -23.35
CA LYS A 24 10.67 -5.52 -24.19
C LYS A 24 11.36 -6.88 -24.10
N ASN A 25 11.65 -7.47 -25.24
CA ASN A 25 12.56 -8.60 -25.31
C ASN A 25 13.99 -8.11 -25.09
N ILE A 26 14.65 -8.65 -24.08
CA ILE A 26 16.05 -8.33 -23.73
C ILE A 26 17.03 -9.39 -24.22
N SER A 27 16.54 -10.51 -24.74
CA SER A 27 17.35 -11.60 -25.25
C SER A 27 17.58 -11.49 -26.76
N GLN A 28 18.61 -12.18 -27.23
CA GLN A 28 18.81 -12.47 -28.66
C GLN A 28 18.14 -13.80 -29.07
N ALA A 29 17.23 -14.35 -28.24
CA ALA A 29 16.58 -15.60 -28.55
C ALA A 29 15.77 -15.47 -29.84
N GLN A 30 15.91 -16.47 -30.71
CA GLN A 30 15.18 -16.50 -31.97
C GLN A 30 13.68 -16.61 -31.74
N HIS A 31 12.91 -16.16 -32.72
CA HIS A 31 11.45 -16.23 -32.71
C HIS A 31 10.97 -17.67 -32.41
N GLY A 32 10.06 -17.82 -31.45
CA GLY A 32 9.57 -19.13 -30.98
C GLY A 32 10.41 -19.81 -29.89
N ARG A 33 11.53 -19.22 -29.46
CA ARG A 33 12.34 -19.69 -28.30
C ARG A 33 12.38 -18.71 -27.13
N LEU A 34 11.53 -17.69 -27.16
CA LEU A 34 11.44 -16.73 -26.05
C LEU A 34 10.84 -17.41 -24.83
N THR A 35 11.54 -17.30 -23.71
CA THR A 35 11.03 -17.66 -22.40
C THR A 35 10.48 -16.42 -21.70
N THR A 36 9.70 -16.62 -20.64
CA THR A 36 9.22 -15.51 -19.79
C THR A 36 10.36 -14.73 -19.15
N GLN A 37 11.53 -15.35 -18.98
CA GLN A 37 12.72 -14.69 -18.43
C GLN A 37 13.38 -13.73 -19.43
N ASP A 38 13.07 -13.86 -20.73
CA ASP A 38 13.62 -13.02 -21.80
C ASP A 38 12.82 -11.73 -22.02
N ILE A 39 11.67 -11.61 -21.36
CA ILE A 39 10.80 -10.44 -21.42
C ILE A 39 10.97 -9.61 -20.15
N ARG A 40 11.10 -8.29 -20.31
CA ARG A 40 11.08 -7.32 -19.22
C ARG A 40 10.00 -6.29 -19.45
N CYS A 41 9.33 -5.91 -18.37
CA CYS A 41 8.40 -4.78 -18.37
C CYS A 41 9.18 -3.49 -18.14
N GLN A 42 8.89 -2.48 -18.96
CA GLN A 42 9.46 -1.16 -18.88
C GLN A 42 8.33 -0.13 -18.82
N PHE A 43 8.43 0.79 -17.88
CA PHE A 43 7.49 1.88 -17.67
C PHE A 43 8.02 3.12 -18.35
N VAL A 44 7.18 3.82 -19.09
CA VAL A 44 7.53 5.00 -19.88
C VAL A 44 6.60 6.13 -19.48
N LEU A 45 7.16 7.30 -19.17
CA LEU A 45 6.40 8.53 -18.99
C LEU A 45 6.40 9.30 -20.30
N GLY A 46 5.25 9.36 -20.96
CA GLY A 46 5.04 10.11 -22.20
C GLY A 46 4.29 11.41 -21.97
N CYS A 47 4.47 12.38 -22.86
CA CYS A 47 3.60 13.55 -22.95
C CYS A 47 2.52 13.32 -24.02
N ASP A 48 1.25 13.47 -23.65
CA ASP A 48 0.13 13.23 -24.58
C ASP A 48 0.02 14.30 -25.69
N HIS A 49 0.65 15.46 -25.49
CA HIS A 49 0.54 16.58 -26.43
C HIS A 49 1.56 16.48 -27.57
N CYS A 50 2.83 16.23 -27.23
CA CYS A 50 3.94 16.21 -28.20
C CYS A 50 4.55 14.82 -28.41
N SER A 51 4.04 13.78 -27.73
CA SER A 51 4.56 12.41 -27.78
C SER A 51 6.01 12.24 -27.27
N GLU A 52 6.56 13.25 -26.58
CA GLU A 52 7.90 13.18 -26.02
C GLU A 52 7.99 12.15 -24.89
N THR A 53 9.07 11.37 -24.88
CA THR A 53 9.36 10.41 -23.81
C THR A 53 10.21 11.06 -22.73
N LEU A 54 9.60 11.31 -21.56
CA LEU A 54 10.22 12.08 -20.48
C LEU A 54 11.04 11.23 -19.52
N ALA A 55 10.63 9.98 -19.31
CA ALA A 55 11.33 9.03 -18.47
C ALA A 55 11.08 7.59 -18.90
N VAL A 56 12.06 6.73 -18.62
CA VAL A 56 11.94 5.30 -18.81
C VAL A 56 12.53 4.61 -17.59
N VAL A 57 11.74 3.77 -16.91
CA VAL A 57 12.14 3.07 -15.69
C VAL A 57 11.84 1.58 -15.79
N SER A 58 12.66 0.76 -15.12
CA SER A 58 12.46 -0.68 -15.06
C SER A 58 11.39 -1.07 -14.04
N ALA A 59 10.76 -2.23 -14.23
CA ALA A 59 9.82 -2.77 -13.25
C ALA A 59 10.45 -2.97 -11.86
N ASP A 60 11.73 -3.34 -11.79
CA ASP A 60 12.45 -3.53 -10.53
C ASP A 60 12.60 -2.22 -9.75
N GLN A 61 12.86 -1.11 -10.45
CA GLN A 61 12.92 0.22 -9.83
C GLN A 61 11.55 0.65 -9.28
N VAL A 62 10.46 0.39 -10.01
CA VAL A 62 9.11 0.68 -9.54
C VAL A 62 8.76 -0.18 -8.32
N ALA A 63 9.09 -1.48 -8.34
CA ALA A 63 8.84 -2.38 -7.22
C ALA A 63 9.62 -1.97 -5.97
N ALA A 64 10.90 -1.59 -6.12
CA ALA A 64 11.71 -1.06 -5.04
C ALA A 64 11.11 0.23 -4.46
N TRP A 65 10.72 1.17 -5.32
CA TRP A 65 10.10 2.42 -4.90
C TRP A 65 8.77 2.22 -4.15
N LEU A 66 7.92 1.30 -4.61
CA LEU A 66 6.67 0.95 -3.92
C LEU A 66 6.94 0.34 -2.52
N THR A 67 8.01 -0.44 -2.39
CA THR A 67 8.42 -1.02 -1.12
C THR A 67 8.94 0.05 -0.16
N GLU A 68 9.86 0.91 -0.63
CA GLU A 68 10.42 2.04 0.13
C GLU A 68 9.33 3.04 0.58
N THR A 69 8.34 3.31 -0.28
CA THR A 69 7.21 4.21 0.03
C THR A 69 6.32 3.62 1.14
N ARG A 70 6.15 2.29 1.16
CA ARG A 70 5.40 1.60 2.20
C ARG A 70 6.10 1.70 3.55
N GLU A 71 7.43 1.60 3.58
CA GLU A 71 8.22 1.72 4.82
C GLU A 71 8.26 3.16 5.34
N THR A 72 8.30 4.15 4.45
CA THR A 72 8.28 5.58 4.85
C THR A 72 6.90 6.02 5.37
N SER A 73 5.82 5.42 4.86
CA SER A 73 4.46 5.62 5.41
C SER A 73 4.18 4.76 6.64
N ALA A 74 5.08 3.84 6.97
CA ALA A 74 5.06 3.03 8.17
C ALA A 74 6.00 3.62 9.22
N GLU A 75 5.91 4.94 9.46
CA GLU A 75 6.29 5.45 10.76
C GLU A 75 5.28 4.86 11.76
N PRO A 76 5.71 4.01 12.72
CA PRO A 76 4.81 3.54 13.75
C PRO A 76 4.54 4.74 14.66
N SER A 77 3.52 5.52 14.32
CA SER A 77 3.02 6.54 15.21
C SER A 77 2.67 5.86 16.53
N ALA A 78 3.35 6.33 17.56
CA ALA A 78 3.30 5.84 18.92
C ALA A 78 1.84 5.60 19.40
N PRO A 79 1.62 4.65 20.32
CA PRO A 79 0.34 4.01 20.51
C PRO A 79 -0.73 5.00 21.00
N VAL A 80 -1.66 5.35 20.12
CA VAL A 80 -2.97 5.93 20.46
C VAL A 80 -3.90 4.81 20.94
N GLU A 81 -3.42 3.93 21.83
CA GLU A 81 -4.10 2.66 22.12
C GLU A 81 -5.27 2.75 23.11
N LEU A 82 -5.43 3.85 23.84
CA LEU A 82 -6.43 3.92 24.91
C LEU A 82 -7.77 4.55 24.51
N ASP A 83 -7.83 5.35 23.44
CA ASP A 83 -9.07 6.01 23.03
C ASP A 83 -9.81 5.24 21.92
N GLU A 84 -9.10 4.74 20.90
CA GLU A 84 -9.74 4.04 19.77
C GLU A 84 -10.43 2.74 20.16
N ARG A 85 -9.83 2.01 21.10
CA ARG A 85 -10.39 0.75 21.59
C ARG A 85 -11.66 0.98 22.40
N ALA A 86 -11.67 2.02 23.24
CA ALA A 86 -12.85 2.41 24.00
C ALA A 86 -14.01 2.86 23.08
N GLN A 87 -13.69 3.55 21.98
CA GLN A 87 -14.67 3.95 20.97
C GLN A 87 -15.26 2.75 20.23
N PHE A 88 -14.41 1.80 19.82
CA PHE A 88 -14.86 0.55 19.22
C PHE A 88 -15.77 -0.24 20.16
N GLU A 89 -15.38 -0.41 21.43
CA GLU A 89 -16.20 -1.14 22.39
C GLU A 89 -17.55 -0.48 22.64
N THR A 90 -17.59 0.84 22.69
CA THR A 90 -18.84 1.60 22.78
C THR A 90 -19.74 1.34 21.56
N CYS A 91 -19.15 1.32 20.35
CA CYS A 91 -19.88 1.02 19.11
C CYS A 91 -20.43 -0.41 19.10
N ILE A 92 -19.61 -1.40 19.48
CA ILE A 92 -20.02 -2.79 19.55
C ILE A 92 -21.09 -3.01 20.61
N ARG A 93 -21.01 -2.38 21.80
CA ARG A 93 -22.09 -2.51 22.81
C ARG A 93 -23.43 -1.97 22.31
N ARG A 94 -23.42 -0.96 21.44
CA ARG A 94 -24.63 -0.39 20.83
C ARG A 94 -25.23 -1.31 19.77
N GLU A 95 -24.39 -1.92 18.93
CA GLU A 95 -24.82 -2.72 17.77
C GLU A 95 -25.02 -4.20 18.13
N TRP A 96 -24.25 -4.70 19.09
CA TRP A 96 -24.30 -6.07 19.59
C TRP A 96 -24.16 -6.10 21.13
N PRO A 97 -25.27 -5.89 21.88
CA PRO A 97 -25.25 -5.80 23.34
C PRO A 97 -24.74 -7.05 24.06
N MET A 98 -24.80 -8.22 23.40
CA MET A 98 -24.36 -9.51 23.93
C MET A 98 -22.94 -9.89 23.49
N ALA A 99 -22.21 -8.99 22.83
CA ALA A 99 -20.85 -9.26 22.37
C ALA A 99 -19.92 -9.59 23.55
N PRO A 100 -19.06 -10.63 23.44
CA PRO A 100 -18.15 -11.04 24.51
C PRO A 100 -16.89 -10.16 24.58
N ILE A 101 -17.07 -8.84 24.72
CA ILE A 101 -16.00 -7.82 24.70
C ILE A 101 -14.98 -8.00 25.85
N SER A 102 -15.39 -8.65 26.94
CA SER A 102 -14.53 -8.97 28.08
C SER A 102 -13.57 -10.13 27.82
N ARG A 103 -13.73 -10.90 26.74
CA ARG A 103 -12.85 -12.02 26.40
C ARG A 103 -11.67 -11.53 25.57
N LYS A 104 -10.73 -10.87 26.24
CA LYS A 104 -9.48 -10.37 25.65
C LYS A 104 -8.28 -11.15 26.16
N ARG A 105 -7.23 -11.21 25.35
CA ARG A 105 -5.95 -11.84 25.67
C ARG A 105 -5.00 -10.88 26.39
N ASP A 106 -5.51 -10.16 27.39
CA ASP A 106 -4.75 -9.17 28.17
C ASP A 106 -3.84 -9.84 29.22
N LEU A 107 -4.02 -11.14 29.45
CA LEU A 107 -3.21 -11.94 30.37
C LEU A 107 -1.97 -12.54 29.72
N LEU A 108 -1.80 -12.37 28.40
CA LEU A 108 -0.57 -12.81 27.72
C LEU A 108 0.60 -11.88 28.08
N PRO A 109 1.85 -12.36 27.97
CA PRO A 109 3.01 -11.48 27.97
C PRO A 109 2.86 -10.40 26.90
N LYS A 110 3.33 -9.18 27.16
CA LYS A 110 3.24 -8.07 26.18
C LYS A 110 4.00 -8.35 24.88
N ASP A 111 5.02 -9.20 24.94
CA ASP A 111 5.81 -9.63 23.78
C ASP A 111 5.10 -10.72 22.95
N ASP A 112 3.95 -11.21 23.41
CA ASP A 112 3.17 -12.20 22.67
C ASP A 112 2.42 -11.51 21.50
N PRO A 113 2.51 -12.05 20.27
CA PRO A 113 1.84 -11.46 19.11
C PRO A 113 0.31 -11.43 19.21
N CYS A 114 -0.28 -12.20 20.13
CA CYS A 114 -1.72 -12.20 20.40
C CYS A 114 -2.10 -11.39 21.65
N PHE A 115 -1.15 -10.69 22.28
CA PHE A 115 -1.43 -9.82 23.41
C PHE A 115 -2.46 -8.76 23.02
N GLY A 116 -3.53 -8.65 23.82
CA GLY A 116 -4.58 -7.67 23.58
C GLY A 116 -5.58 -8.04 22.49
N ASP A 117 -5.48 -9.18 21.82
CA ASP A 117 -6.49 -9.64 20.86
C ASP A 117 -7.81 -10.05 21.54
N TYR A 118 -8.92 -9.92 20.80
CA TYR A 118 -10.19 -10.53 21.20
C TYR A 118 -10.14 -12.04 20.95
N CYS A 119 -10.57 -12.82 21.93
CA CYS A 119 -10.64 -14.28 21.83
C CYS A 119 -11.74 -14.76 20.86
N ASP A 120 -12.74 -13.92 20.59
CA ASP A 120 -13.83 -14.20 19.66
C ASP A 120 -13.43 -13.75 18.25
N GLU A 121 -13.40 -14.69 17.30
CA GLU A 121 -12.95 -14.42 15.92
C GLU A 121 -13.80 -13.37 15.20
N PRO A 122 -15.16 -13.41 15.25
CA PRO A 122 -15.99 -12.33 14.72
C PRO A 122 -15.64 -10.95 15.31
N LEU A 123 -15.45 -10.87 16.63
CA LEU A 123 -15.10 -9.63 17.30
C LEU A 123 -13.69 -9.14 16.92
N GLN A 124 -12.74 -10.04 16.77
CA GLN A 124 -11.38 -9.72 16.31
C GLN A 124 -11.38 -9.19 14.87
N ARG A 125 -12.16 -9.80 13.97
CA ARG A 125 -12.31 -9.30 12.58
C ARG A 125 -12.95 -7.92 12.55
N ALA A 126 -13.97 -7.69 13.39
CA ALA A 126 -14.61 -6.40 13.53
C ALA A 126 -13.63 -5.32 14.04
N TRP A 127 -12.78 -5.68 14.99
CA TRP A 127 -11.72 -4.80 15.53
C TRP A 127 -10.69 -4.41 14.46
N VAL A 128 -10.16 -5.38 13.71
CA VAL A 128 -9.23 -5.10 12.59
C VAL A 128 -9.88 -4.22 11.52
N GLY A 129 -11.14 -4.51 11.16
CA GLY A 129 -11.89 -3.69 10.21
C GLY A 129 -12.21 -2.27 10.72
N TRP A 130 -12.31 -2.08 12.04
CA TRP A 130 -12.43 -0.76 12.66
C TRP A 130 -11.12 0.03 12.54
N GLN A 131 -9.99 -0.58 12.90
CA GLN A 131 -8.67 0.03 12.79
C GLN A 131 -8.36 0.48 11.36
N MET A 132 -8.70 -0.33 10.35
CA MET A 132 -8.52 0.02 8.95
C MET A 132 -9.36 1.23 8.53
N ARG A 133 -10.61 1.36 9.00
CA ARG A 133 -11.47 2.52 8.73
C ARG A 133 -10.95 3.79 9.40
N ALA A 134 -10.59 3.70 10.67
CA ALA A 134 -9.99 4.83 11.40
C ALA A 134 -8.69 5.32 10.73
N ALA A 135 -7.86 4.40 10.23
CA ALA A 135 -6.65 4.73 9.50
C ALA A 135 -6.92 5.43 8.15
N LEU A 136 -8.03 5.11 7.47
CA LEU A 136 -8.43 5.78 6.24
C LEU A 136 -8.97 7.19 6.50
N GLU A 137 -9.76 7.37 7.57
CA GLU A 137 -10.31 8.68 7.96
C GLU A 137 -9.24 9.66 8.47
N ARG A 138 -8.10 9.14 8.96
CA ARG A 138 -6.96 9.93 9.44
C ARG A 138 -6.01 10.40 8.33
N LYS A 139 -6.13 9.90 7.10
CA LYS A 139 -5.23 10.36 6.02
C LYS A 139 -5.56 11.83 5.69
N PRO A 140 -4.61 12.77 5.88
CA PRO A 140 -4.79 14.11 5.33
C PRO A 140 -4.84 13.99 3.81
N CYS A 141 -5.82 14.67 3.21
CA CYS A 141 -5.93 14.80 1.75
C CYS A 141 -4.62 15.30 1.12
#